data_AF-A0AAW4HID8-F1
#
_entry.id   AF-A0AAW4HID8-F1
#
_cell.length_a   1.000
_cell.length_b   1.000
_cell.length_c   1.000
_cell.angle_alpha   90.00
_cell.angle_beta   90.00
_cell.angle_gamma   90.00
#
_symmetry.space_group_name_H-M   'P 1'
#
loop_
_entity.id
_entity.type
_entity.pdbx_description
1 polymer ?
#
loop_
_entity_poly.entity_id
_entity_poly.type
_entity_poly.pdbx_seq_one_letter_code
_entity_poly.pdbx_strand_id
1 'polypeptide(L)' 'EKGRRVTARHIRQLDKDGVNFIEVPVEYIVGKVSAKDYVNEATGELIITANQEISLEALANLSQAGYKKLEVLFTNDL' A
#
# COMPACT_ATOMS: atom_id res chain seq x y z
N GLU A 1 5.35 -20.26 4.15
CA GLU A 1 4.30 -20.86 3.30
C GLU A 1 3.27 -19.82 2.90
N LYS A 2 3.14 -19.54 1.61
CA LYS A 2 2.12 -18.64 1.06
C LYS A 2 0.77 -19.35 1.13
N GLY A 3 -0.27 -18.69 1.68
CA GLY A 3 -1.64 -19.23 1.72
C GLY A 3 -2.10 -19.91 3.03
N ARG A 4 -1.23 -20.02 4.05
CA ARG A 4 -1.66 -20.51 5.36
C ARG A 4 -2.50 -19.46 6.08
N ARG A 5 -3.64 -19.86 6.65
CA ARG A 5 -4.52 -18.95 7.42
C ARG A 5 -3.74 -18.30 8.57
N VAL A 6 -3.82 -16.98 8.67
CA VAL A 6 -3.26 -16.22 9.79
C VAL A 6 -4.10 -16.53 11.04
N THR A 7 -3.45 -16.99 12.12
CA THR A 7 -4.11 -17.35 13.38
C THR A 7 -3.70 -16.37 14.48
N ALA A 8 -4.44 -16.34 15.59
CA ALA A 8 -4.10 -15.52 16.75
C ALA A 8 -2.68 -15.80 17.29
N ARG A 9 -2.18 -17.03 17.12
CA ARG A 9 -0.79 -17.39 17.47
C ARG A 9 0.22 -16.66 16.59
N HIS A 10 -0.04 -16.53 15.29
CA HIS A 10 0.84 -15.81 14.36
C HIS A 10 0.88 -14.32 14.67
N ILE A 11 -0.26 -13.69 14.99
CA ILE A 11 -0.34 -12.27 15.35
C ILE A 11 0.48 -11.99 16.63
N ARG A 12 0.27 -12.78 17.69
CA ARG A 12 1.04 -12.64 18.94
C ARG A 12 2.54 -12.83 18.76
N GLN A 13 2.94 -13.69 17.83
CA GLN A 13 4.35 -13.91 17.50
C GLN A 13 4.94 -12.66 16.84
N LEU A 14 4.23 -12.07 15.86
CA LEU A 14 4.66 -10.82 15.21
C LEU A 14 4.78 -9.66 16.22
N ASP A 15 3.82 -9.52 17.13
CA ASP A 15 3.86 -8.50 18.18
C ASP A 15 5.05 -8.71 19.12
N LYS A 16 5.31 -9.96 19.53
CA LYS A 16 6.45 -10.30 20.41
C LYS A 16 7.79 -10.05 19.74
N ASP A 17 7.88 -10.31 18.44
CA ASP A 17 9.08 -10.11 17.64
C ASP A 17 9.25 -8.65 17.20
N GLY A 18 8.31 -7.75 17.55
CA GLY A 18 8.39 -6.31 17.30
C GLY A 18 8.30 -5.93 15.83
N VAL A 19 7.63 -6.74 15.01
CA VAL A 19 7.58 -6.57 13.55
C VAL A 19 6.60 -5.46 13.17
N ASN A 20 7.14 -4.28 12.85
CA ASN A 20 6.34 -3.12 12.43
C ASN A 20 6.23 -2.95 10.91
N PHE A 21 7.15 -3.56 10.14
CA PHE A 21 7.21 -3.47 8.70
C PHE A 21 7.44 -4.85 8.10
N ILE A 22 6.71 -5.16 7.03
CA ILE A 22 6.83 -6.41 6.28
C ILE A 22 6.98 -6.03 4.82
N GLU A 23 7.95 -6.65 4.16
CA GLU A 23 8.13 -6.51 2.72
C GLU A 23 7.01 -7.26 2.00
N VAL A 24 6.31 -6.55 1.12
CA VAL A 24 5.20 -7.08 0.33
C VAL A 24 5.52 -6.93 -1.15
N PRO A 25 5.03 -7.85 -2.00
CA PRO A 25 5.19 -7.75 -3.44
C PRO A 25 4.39 -6.55 -3.98
N VAL A 26 4.82 -5.99 -5.11
CA VAL A 26 4.18 -4.82 -5.73
C VAL A 26 2.71 -5.08 -6.06
N GLU A 27 2.42 -6.31 -6.48
CA GLU A 27 1.08 -6.79 -6.81
C GLU A 27 0.11 -6.75 -5.63
N TYR A 28 0.60 -6.67 -4.38
CA TYR A 28 -0.25 -6.51 -3.20
C TYR A 28 -0.78 -5.07 -3.04
N ILE A 29 0.00 -4.09 -3.53
CA ILE A 29 -0.35 -2.67 -3.48
C ILE A 29 -1.29 -2.32 -4.63
N VAL A 30 -1.09 -2.94 -5.79
CA VAL A 30 -2.00 -2.81 -6.94
C VAL A 30 -3.38 -3.29 -6.53
N GLY A 31 -4.41 -2.47 -6.81
CA GLY A 31 -5.78 -2.73 -6.40
C GLY A 31 -6.15 -2.19 -5.02
N LYS A 32 -5.19 -1.66 -4.24
CA LYS A 32 -5.51 -0.90 -3.03
C LYS A 32 -6.05 0.48 -3.41
N VAL A 33 -6.93 1.01 -2.58
CA VAL A 33 -7.54 2.33 -2.80
C VAL A 33 -6.73 3.39 -2.07
N SER A 34 -6.36 4.46 -2.76
CA SER A 34 -5.66 5.61 -2.19
C SER A 34 -6.53 6.33 -1.16
N ALA A 35 -5.95 6.69 -0.02
CA ALA A 35 -6.67 7.48 1.00
C ALA A 35 -6.63 8.98 0.75
N LYS A 36 -5.69 9.47 -0.07
CA LYS A 36 -5.47 10.91 -0.32
C LYS A 36 -5.09 11.19 -1.77
N ASP A 37 -5.16 12.47 -2.14
CA ASP A 37 -4.67 12.95 -3.44
C ASP A 37 -3.14 12.98 -3.44
N TYR A 38 -2.53 12.58 -4.54
CA TYR A 38 -1.09 12.73 -4.79
C TYR A 38 -0.87 13.50 -6.08
N VAL A 39 -0.02 14.51 -6.00
CA VAL A 39 0.36 15.38 -7.11
C VAL A 39 1.86 15.27 -7.36
N ASN A 40 2.29 15.39 -8.60
CA ASN A 40 3.69 15.53 -8.91
C ASN A 40 4.10 16.99 -8.62
N GLU A 41 4.94 17.22 -7.61
CA GLU A 41 5.38 18.58 -7.25
C GLU A 41 6.20 19.26 -8.36
N ALA A 42 6.82 18.48 -9.26
CA ALA A 42 7.62 19.04 -10.36
C ALA A 42 6.77 19.56 -11.52
N THR A 43 5.65 18.90 -11.84
CA THR A 43 4.77 19.30 -12.95
C THR A 43 3.47 19.98 -12.50
N GLY A 44 3.10 19.81 -11.23
CA GLY A 44 1.80 20.21 -10.69
C GLY A 44 0.65 19.29 -11.11
N GLU A 45 0.92 18.19 -11.80
CA GLU A 45 -0.10 17.28 -12.29
C GLU A 45 -0.55 16.28 -11.23
N LEU A 46 -1.84 15.96 -11.24
CA LEU A 46 -2.43 14.98 -10.34
C LEU A 46 -2.07 13.56 -10.81
N ILE A 47 -1.45 12.77 -9.93
CA ILE A 47 -1.05 11.39 -10.22
C ILE A 47 -2.21 10.44 -9.93
N ILE A 48 -2.80 10.57 -8.73
CA ILE A 48 -3.92 9.75 -8.27
C ILE A 48 -4.78 10.55 -7.29
N THR A 49 -6.10 10.37 -7.39
CA THR A 49 -7.06 10.99 -6.46
C THR A 49 -7.32 10.13 -5.24
N ALA A 50 -7.81 10.75 -4.16
CA ALA A 50 -8.37 10.08 -3.02
C ALA A 50 -9.54 9.19 -3.47
N ASN A 51 -9.64 8.02 -2.84
CA ASN A 51 -10.63 7.00 -3.16
C ASN A 51 -10.49 6.37 -4.57
N GLN A 52 -9.33 6.54 -5.23
CA GLN A 52 -9.02 5.90 -6.51
C GLN A 52 -8.15 4.65 -6.29
N GLU A 53 -8.37 3.64 -7.13
CA GLU A 53 -7.58 2.40 -7.13
C GLU A 53 -6.16 2.63 -7.67
N ILE A 54 -5.17 2.08 -6.98
CA ILE A 54 -3.75 2.16 -7.37
C ILE A 54 -3.49 1.13 -8.48
N SER A 55 -3.22 1.63 -9.68
CA SER A 55 -2.72 0.83 -10.81
C SER A 55 -1.19 0.72 -10.80
N LEU A 56 -0.63 -0.20 -11.59
CA LEU A 56 0.82 -0.31 -11.78
C LEU A 56 1.42 0.98 -12.34
N GLU A 57 0.71 1.65 -13.24
CA GLU A 57 1.13 2.92 -13.83
C GLU A 57 1.13 4.05 -12.78
N ALA A 58 0.06 4.15 -11.99
CA ALA A 58 -0.02 5.13 -10.90
C ALA A 58 1.10 4.92 -9.88
N LEU A 59 1.40 3.67 -9.53
CA LEU A 59 2.49 3.35 -8.60
C LEU A 59 3.87 3.71 -9.17
N ALA A 60 4.10 3.47 -10.47
CA ALA A 60 5.34 3.87 -11.13
C ALA A 60 5.50 5.41 -11.13
N ASN A 61 4.42 6.13 -11.45
CA ASN A 61 4.41 7.59 -11.43
C ASN A 61 4.63 8.17 -10.02
N LEU A 62 4.03 7.56 -8.99
CA LEU A 62 4.27 7.92 -7.59
C LEU A 62 5.73 7.72 -7.18
N SER A 63 6.33 6.61 -7.61
CA SER A 63 7.75 6.32 -7.35
C SER A 63 8.67 7.32 -8.05
N GLN A 64 8.40 7.65 -9.31
CA GLN A 64 9.15 8.66 -10.07
C GLN A 64 9.00 10.07 -9.50
N ALA A 65 7.81 10.41 -8.99
CA ALA A 65 7.57 11.66 -8.28
C ALA A 65 8.24 11.72 -6.89
N GLY A 66 8.88 10.63 -6.44
CA GLY A 66 9.69 10.60 -5.21
C GLY A 66 8.91 10.25 -3.94
N TYR A 67 7.65 9.81 -4.05
CA TYR A 67 6.86 9.40 -2.89
C TYR A 67 7.41 8.11 -2.28
N LYS A 68 7.80 8.18 -1.00
CA LYS A 68 8.32 7.02 -0.23
C LYS A 68 7.27 6.38 0.68
N LYS A 69 6.13 7.02 0.86
CA LYS A 69 5.05 6.59 1.75
C LYS A 69 3.71 6.83 1.05
N LEU A 70 2.87 5.82 1.09
CA LEU A 70 1.52 5.86 0.56
C LEU A 70 0.53 5.49 1.66
N GLU A 71 -0.51 6.30 1.79
CA GLU A 71 -1.68 6.04 2.63
C GLU A 71 -2.77 5.40 1.76
N VAL A 72 -3.22 4.24 2.19
CA VAL A 72 -4.25 3.44 1.52
C VAL A 72 -5.37 3.11 2.49
N LEU A 73 -6.58 2.95 1.96
CA LEU A 73 -7.71 2.50 2.75
C LEU A 73 -7.53 1.04 3.14
N PHE A 74 -7.66 0.75 4.43
CA PHE A 74 -7.74 -0.62 4.91
C PHE A 74 -9.17 -1.12 4.74
N THR A 75 -9.41 -1.84 3.64
CA THR A 75 -10.67 -2.55 3.39
C THR A 75 -10.48 -4.04 3.65
N ASN A 76 -11.46 -4.65 4.30
CA ASN A 76 -11.51 -6.08 4.53
C ASN A 76 -12.77 -6.61 3.84
N ASP A 77 -12.59 -7.35 2.75
CA ASP A 77 -13.66 -8.08 2.11
C ASP A 77 -13.88 -9.36 2.91
N LEU A 78 -15.07 -9.46 3.51
CA LEU A 78 -15.50 -10.53 4.43
C LEU A 78 -15.50 -11.92 3.79
#